data_AF-A0A1F9L6M5-F1
#
_entry.id   AF-A0A1F9L6M5-F1
#
_cell.length_a   1.000
_cell.length_b   1.000
_cell.length_c   1.000
_cell.angle_alpha   90.00
_cell.angle_beta   90.00
_cell.angle_gamma   90.00
#
_symmetry.space_group_name_H-M   'P 1'
#
loop_
_entity.id
_entity.type
_entity.pdbx_description
1 polymer ?
#
loop_
_entity_poly.entity_id
_entity_poly.type
_entity_poly.pdbx_seq_one_letter_code
_entity_poly.pdbx_strand_id
1 'polypeptide(L)' 'MNHGLRDLARELYRAQQQVDRLEKLLLSATPEEEMAIQNELEEARVERRQLQKIIDGRKDSSPLPRKF' A
#
# COMPACT_ATOMS: atom_id res chain seq x y z
N MET A 1 3.39 -14.94 -12.25
CA MET A 1 3.61 -13.54 -12.67
C MET A 1 4.90 -13.05 -12.03
N ASN A 2 5.94 -12.76 -12.83
CA ASN A 2 7.20 -12.21 -12.32
C ASN A 2 7.05 -10.68 -12.19
N HIS A 3 6.42 -10.20 -11.11
CA HIS A 3 6.42 -8.76 -10.83
C HIS A 3 7.84 -8.35 -10.44
N GLY A 4 8.45 -7.48 -11.24
CA GLY A 4 9.73 -6.88 -10.89
C GLY A 4 9.57 -5.97 -9.67
N LEU A 5 10.68 -5.59 -9.04
CA LEU A 5 10.65 -4.64 -7.91
C LEU A 5 9.98 -3.30 -8.29
N ARG A 6 10.09 -2.90 -9.57
CA ARG A 6 9.43 -1.70 -10.12
C ARG A 6 7.91 -1.81 -10.17
N ASP A 7 7.39 -2.98 -10.52
CA ASP A 7 5.93 -3.19 -10.61
C ASP A 7 5.32 -3.17 -9.21
N LEU A 8 5.96 -3.85 -8.25
CA LEU A 8 5.58 -3.80 -6.84
C LEU A 8 5.62 -2.38 -6.27
N ALA A 9 6.64 -1.59 -6.59
CA ALA A 9 6.71 -0.19 -6.18
C ALA A 9 5.56 0.65 -6.78
N ARG A 10 5.16 0.37 -8.02
CA ARG A 10 4.03 1.03 -8.67
C ARG A 10 2.69 0.64 -8.04
N GLU A 11 2.53 -0.63 -7.70
CA GLU A 11 1.37 -1.14 -6.98
C GLU A 11 1.28 -0.52 -5.58
N LEU A 12 2.39 -0.47 -4.84
CA LEU A 12 2.46 0.19 -3.53
C LEU A 12 2.06 1.67 -3.63
N TYR A 13 2.53 2.37 -4.67
CA TYR A 13 2.16 3.75 -4.92
C TYR A 13 0.66 3.92 -5.18
N ARG A 14 0.06 3.02 -5.96
CA ARG A 14 -1.40 3.03 -6.21
C ARG A 14 -2.19 2.75 -4.93
N ALA A 15 -1.77 1.78 -4.13
CA ALA A 15 -2.39 1.48 -2.84
C ALA A 15 -2.30 2.69 -1.89
N GLN A 16 -1.15 3.38 -1.85
CA GLN A 16 -1.01 4.61 -1.07
C GLN A 16 -1.95 5.72 -1.59
N GLN A 17 -2.05 5.93 -2.90
CA GLN A 17 -2.98 6.92 -3.46
C GLN A 17 -4.44 6.61 -3.11
N GLN A 18 -4.82 5.34 -3.06
CA GLN A 18 -6.16 4.92 -2.68
C GLN A 18 -6.44 5.23 -1.20
N VAL A 19 -5.49 4.92 -0.31
CA VAL A 19 -5.57 5.30 1.11
C VAL A 19 -5.73 6.81 1.25
N ASP A 20 -4.88 7.62 0.59
CA ASP A 20 -4.93 9.07 0.68
C ASP A 20 -6.27 9.64 0.16
N ARG A 21 -6.85 9.02 -0.88
CA ARG A 21 -8.15 9.41 -1.41
C ARG A 21 -9.26 9.10 -0.40
N LEU A 22 -9.28 7.90 0.15
CA LEU A 22 -10.30 7.47 1.11
C LEU A 22 -10.22 8.27 2.42
N GLU A 23 -9.02 8.59 2.89
CA GLU A 23 -8.83 9.48 4.05
C GLU A 23 -9.41 10.88 3.79
N LYS A 24 -9.20 11.43 2.59
CA LYS A 24 -9.81 12.72 2.20
C LYS A 24 -11.33 12.65 2.10
N LEU A 25 -11.87 11.56 1.54
CA LEU A 25 -13.31 11.35 1.44
C LEU A 25 -13.94 11.23 2.83
N LEU A 26 -13.27 10.52 3.74
CA LEU A 26 -13.74 10.32 5.12
C LEU A 26 -13.88 11.65 5.87
N LEU A 27 -12.97 12.61 5.64
CA LEU A 27 -13.03 13.94 6.26
C LEU A 27 -14.28 14.74 5.85
N SER A 28 -14.88 14.44 4.70
CA SER A 28 -16.06 15.13 4.17
C SER A 28 -17.31 14.24 4.12
N ALA A 29 -17.22 13.00 4.60
CA ALA A 29 -18.28 12.01 4.49
C ALA A 29 -19.45 12.34 5.42
N THR A 30 -20.67 12.00 5.02
CA THR A 30 -21.79 11.97 5.96
C THR A 30 -21.66 10.78 6.91
N PRO A 31 -22.35 10.76 8.07
CA PRO A 31 -22.32 9.62 8.99
C PRO A 31 -22.77 8.30 8.34
N GLU A 32 -23.63 8.35 7.31
CA GLU A 32 -24.04 7.15 6.57
C GLU A 32 -22.93 6.61 5.66
N GLU A 33 -22.14 7.49 5.06
CA GLU A 33 -21.03 7.15 4.17
C GLU A 33 -19.75 6.81 4.93
N GLU A 34 -19.57 7.38 6.13
CA GLU A 34 -18.38 7.24 6.96
C GLU A 34 -18.02 5.78 7.22
N MET A 35 -19.02 4.95 7.56
CA MET A 35 -18.81 3.54 7.86
C MET A 35 -18.37 2.74 6.63
N ALA A 36 -18.92 3.04 5.45
CA ALA A 36 -18.52 2.40 4.20
C ALA A 36 -17.09 2.80 3.81
N ILE A 37 -16.78 4.10 3.89
CA ILE A 37 -15.44 4.62 3.57
C ILE A 37 -14.40 4.11 4.56
N GLN A 38 -14.72 3.96 5.85
CA GLN A 38 -13.82 3.36 6.83
C GLN A 38 -13.49 1.90 6.51
N ASN A 39 -14.48 1.10 6.11
CA ASN A 39 -14.24 -0.29 5.73
C ASN A 39 -13.30 -0.38 4.52
N GLU A 40 -13.57 0.40 3.47
CA GLU A 40 -12.69 0.46 2.29
C GLU A 40 -11.29 0.97 2.63
N LEU A 41 -11.18 1.94 3.54
CA LEU A 41 -9.91 2.48 3.99
C LEU A 41 -9.07 1.44 4.72
N GLU A 42 -9.69 0.62 5.58
CA GLU A 42 -8.98 -0.45 6.28
C GLU A 42 -8.50 -1.53 5.31
N GLU A 43 -9.31 -1.91 4.31
CA GLU A 43 -8.88 -2.83 3.25
C GLU A 43 -7.69 -2.28 2.46
N ALA A 44 -7.76 -1.02 2.01
CA ALA A 44 -6.68 -0.37 1.28
C ALA A 44 -5.39 -0.27 2.13
N ARG A 45 -5.52 -0.03 3.44
CA ARG A 45 -4.38 -0.03 4.38
C ARG A 45 -3.77 -1.41 4.55
N VAL A 46 -4.59 -2.47 4.60
CA VAL A 46 -4.10 -3.86 4.64
C VAL A 46 -3.31 -4.17 3.37
N GLU A 47 -3.85 -3.87 2.20
CA GLU A 47 -3.19 -4.11 0.91
C GLU A 47 -1.84 -3.37 0.84
N ARG A 48 -1.82 -2.08 1.18
CA ARG A 48 -0.58 -1.29 1.24
C ARG A 48 0.46 -1.93 2.14
N ARG A 49 0.06 -2.37 3.35
CA ARG A 49 0.97 -3.02 4.30
C ARG A 49 1.52 -4.34 3.76
N GLN A 50 0.71 -5.11 3.04
CA GLN A 50 1.16 -6.36 2.42
C GLN A 50 2.19 -6.09 1.31
N LEU A 51 1.92 -5.14 0.42
CA LEU A 51 2.85 -4.74 -0.64
C LEU A 51 4.17 -4.23 -0.08
N GLN A 52 4.12 -3.41 0.97
CA GLN A 52 5.31 -2.91 1.67
C GLN A 52 6.15 -4.08 2.22
N LYS A 53 5.52 -5.04 2.92
CA LYS A 53 6.22 -6.24 3.44
C LYS A 53 6.88 -7.07 2.35
N ILE A 54 6.23 -7.21 1.19
CA ILE A 54 6.79 -7.95 0.05
C ILE A 54 8.03 -7.22 -0.51
N ILE A 55 7.97 -5.89 -0.64
CA ILE A 55 9.09 -5.08 -1.12
C ILE A 55 10.26 -5.14 -0.14
N ASP A 56 9.99 -5.01 1.15
CA ASP A 56 11.03 -5.03 2.19
C ASP A 56 11.68 -6.41 2.31
N GLY A 57 10.89 -7.49 2.32
CA GLY A 57 11.43 -8.85 2.31
C GLY A 57 12.25 -9.18 1.05
N ARG A 58 11.96 -8.55 -0.09
CA ARG A 58 12.77 -8.64 -1.32
C ARG A 58 14.06 -7.82 -1.27
N LYS A 59 14.09 -6.71 -0.53
CA LYS A 59 15.32 -5.94 -0.30
C LYS A 59 16.29 -6.74 0.57
N ASP A 60 15.79 -7.39 1.63
CA ASP A 60 16.61 -8.17 2.56
C ASP A 60 17.20 -9.44 1.94
N SER A 61 16.55 -9.99 0.90
CA SER A 61 17.02 -11.15 0.16
C SER A 61 17.94 -10.81 -1.03
N SER A 62 18.23 -9.53 -1.27
CA SER A 62 19.22 -9.13 -2.27
C SER A 62 20.64 -9.31 -1.70
N PRO A 63 21.49 -10.17 -2.29
CA PRO A 63 22.89 -10.27 -1.88
C PRO A 63 23.62 -9.03 -2.40
N LEU A 64 23.55 -7.93 -1.65
CA LEU A 64 24.45 -6.82 -1.87
C LEU A 64 25.88 -7.34 -1.68
N PRO A 65 26.80 -7.18 -2.65
CA PRO A 65 28.19 -7.54 -2.43
C PRO A 65 28.70 -6.66 -1.30
N ARG A 66 29.03 -7.28 -0.16
CA ARG A 66 29.83 -6.67 0.90
C ARG A 66 31.16 -6.23 0.28
N LYS A 67 31.26 -4.98 -0.15
CA LYS A 67 32.53 -4.31 -0.38
C LYS A 67 32.98 -3.77 0.98
N PHE A 68 33.82 -4.55 1.65
CA PHE A 68 34.79 -4.05 2.62
C PHE A 68 36.06 -3.68 1.87
#